data_AF-A0AAU1BMP1-F1
#
_entry.id   AF-A0AAU1BMP1-F1
#
_cell.length_a   1.000
_cell.length_b   1.000
_cell.length_c   1.000
_cell.angle_alpha   90.00
_cell.angle_beta   90.00
_cell.angle_gamma   90.00
#
_symmetry.space_group_name_H-M   'P 1'
#
loop_
_entity.id
_entity.type
_entity.pdbx_description
1 polymer ?
#
loop_
_entity_poly.entity_id
_entity_poly.type
_entity_poly.pdbx_seq_one_letter_code
_entity_poly.pdbx_strand_id
1 'polypeptide(L)'
;MNDQSIISEGGTWNVGFYDGDRVVWPAADCLVGVTMELLKQAHEHDEKPLALADVAGMRAAFATNAAIGVRAIAAIDDADYSDTHEIVDTLRKEYVEIPADVL
;
A
#
# COMPACT_ATOMS: atom_id res chain seq x y z
N MET A 1 21.75 -14.76 9.43
CA MET A 1 20.64 -13.87 9.04
C MET A 1 19.38 -14.71 9.07
N ASN A 2 18.34 -14.27 9.77
CA ASN A 2 17.05 -14.90 9.61
C ASN A 2 16.54 -14.47 8.22
N ASP A 3 16.53 -15.38 7.26
CA ASP A 3 15.96 -15.16 5.93
C ASP A 3 14.43 -15.22 6.03
N GLN A 4 13.84 -14.34 6.84
CA GLN A 4 12.40 -14.12 6.76
C GLN A 4 12.14 -13.35 5.46
N SER A 5 11.51 -14.03 4.50
CA SER A 5 11.03 -13.39 3.28
C SER A 5 10.03 -12.30 3.65
N ILE A 6 10.41 -11.06 3.38
CA ILE A 6 9.57 -9.88 3.57
C ILE A 6 8.86 -9.53 2.26
N ILE A 7 7.66 -9.01 2.38
CA ILE A 7 6.86 -8.46 1.29
C ILE A 7 7.59 -7.23 0.75
N SER A 8 7.67 -7.11 -0.57
CA SER A 8 8.28 -5.98 -1.26
C SER A 8 7.27 -5.30 -2.17
N GLU A 9 6.97 -5.91 -3.33
CA GLU A 9 6.10 -5.34 -4.35
C GLU A 9 5.50 -6.43 -5.26
N GLY A 10 4.57 -6.04 -6.12
CA GLY A 10 4.20 -6.84 -7.28
C GLY A 10 4.98 -6.42 -8.53
N GLY A 11 4.89 -7.22 -9.60
CA GLY A 11 5.79 -7.04 -10.76
C GLY A 11 5.76 -5.67 -11.46
N THR A 12 4.73 -4.85 -11.26
CA THR A 12 4.63 -3.48 -11.82
C THR A 12 3.95 -2.49 -10.87
N TRP A 13 3.83 -2.82 -9.57
CA TRP A 13 3.03 -2.04 -8.62
C TRP A 13 3.54 -2.23 -7.19
N ASN A 14 3.49 -1.18 -6.37
CA ASN A 14 3.81 -1.27 -4.95
C ASN A 14 2.58 -1.70 -4.14
N VAL A 15 2.82 -2.35 -3.00
CA VAL A 15 1.76 -2.77 -2.08
C VAL A 15 1.82 -1.97 -0.78
N GLY A 16 0.65 -1.57 -0.28
CA GLY A 16 0.47 -0.95 1.03
C GLY A 16 -0.64 -1.65 1.80
N PHE A 17 -0.58 -1.52 3.12
CA PHE A 17 -1.54 -2.12 4.04
C PHE A 17 -2.11 -1.06 4.99
N TYR A 18 -3.22 -1.39 5.63
CA TYR A 18 -3.76 -0.61 6.75
C TYR A 18 -3.93 -1.53 7.94
N ASP A 19 -3.31 -1.22 9.09
CA ASP A 19 -3.36 -2.08 10.28
C ASP A 19 -4.59 -1.80 11.18
N GLY A 20 -5.41 -0.82 10.81
CA GLY A 20 -6.54 -0.35 11.61
C GLY A 20 -6.29 0.97 12.32
N ASP A 21 -5.06 1.47 12.31
CA ASP A 21 -4.69 2.81 12.78
C ASP A 21 -3.96 3.58 11.69
N ARG A 22 -2.95 2.96 11.06
CA ARG A 22 -2.04 3.61 10.11
C ARG A 22 -1.89 2.86 8.80
N VAL A 23 -1.55 3.60 7.74
CA VAL A 23 -1.04 3.01 6.51
C VAL A 23 0.37 2.50 6.76
N VAL A 24 0.65 1.29 6.29
CA VAL A 24 1.94 0.63 6.43
C VAL A 24 2.48 0.28 5.05
N TRP A 25 3.70 0.76 4.76
CA TRP A 25 4.47 0.34 3.61
C TRP A 25 5.50 -0.72 4.02
N PRO A 26 5.66 -1.82 3.24
CA PRO A 26 6.71 -2.78 3.50
C PRO A 26 8.10 -2.13 3.38
N ALA A 27 8.90 -2.22 4.44
CA ALA A 27 10.29 -1.79 4.42
C ALA A 27 11.17 -2.90 3.79
N ALA A 28 11.15 -2.98 2.46
CA ALA A 28 11.90 -3.92 1.65
C ALA A 28 12.44 -3.24 0.39
N ASP A 29 13.43 -3.86 -0.26
CA ASP A 29 13.91 -3.40 -1.57
C ASP A 29 12.76 -3.50 -2.58
N CYS A 30 12.27 -2.36 -3.04
CA CYS A 30 11.22 -2.21 -4.06
C CYS A 30 11.54 -1.03 -4.98
N LEU A 31 10.89 -0.99 -6.13
CA LEU A 31 10.92 0.19 -6.99
C LEU A 31 10.20 1.34 -6.31
N VAL A 32 10.86 2.48 -6.19
CA VAL A 32 10.26 3.71 -5.63
C VAL A 32 9.23 4.26 -6.61
N GLY A 33 7.98 3.83 -6.45
CA GLY A 33 6.87 4.21 -7.32
C GLY A 33 6.36 5.61 -7.03
N VAL A 34 6.11 6.40 -8.09
CA VAL A 34 5.65 7.80 -7.95
C VAL A 34 4.34 7.90 -7.17
N THR A 35 3.35 7.03 -7.44
CA THR A 35 2.08 7.03 -6.69
C THR A 35 2.26 6.71 -5.21
N MET A 36 3.18 5.80 -4.87
CA MET A 36 3.53 5.47 -3.48
C MET A 36 4.14 6.69 -2.78
N GLU A 37 5.11 7.34 -3.41
CA GLU A 37 5.76 8.53 -2.83
C GLU A 37 4.81 9.71 -2.65
N LEU A 38 3.92 9.93 -3.62
CA LEU A 38 2.88 10.95 -3.52
C LEU A 38 1.92 10.68 -2.35
N LEU A 39 1.50 9.42 -2.16
CA LEU A 39 0.67 9.04 -1.02
C LEU A 39 1.41 9.14 0.32
N LYS A 40 2.70 8.77 0.38
CA LYS A 40 3.52 8.94 1.57
C LYS A 40 3.62 10.40 2.03
N GLN A 41 3.58 11.34 1.09
CA GLN A 41 3.58 12.78 1.38
C GLN A 41 2.20 13.29 1.81
N ALA A 42 1.12 12.69 1.29
CA ALA A 42 -0.25 13.12 1.53
C ALA A 42 -0.90 12.47 2.76
N HIS A 43 -0.44 11.28 3.16
CA HIS A 43 -1.04 10.48 4.22
C HIS A 43 -0.03 10.02 5.26
N GLU A 44 -0.44 10.04 6.53
CA GLU A 44 0.40 9.55 7.63
C GLU A 44 0.62 8.03 7.52
N HIS A 45 1.87 7.60 7.58
CA HIS A 45 2.22 6.20 7.37
C HIS A 45 3.42 5.79 8.22
N ASP A 46 3.56 4.48 8.38
CA ASP A 46 4.74 3.83 8.90
C ASP A 46 5.42 2.98 7.82
N GLU A 47 6.72 2.76 7.97
CA GLU A 47 7.49 1.79 7.18
C GLU A 47 8.05 0.74 8.12
N LYS A 48 7.71 -0.53 7.89
CA LYS A 48 8.25 -1.65 8.70
C LYS A 48 8.40 -2.92 7.87
N PRO A 49 9.34 -3.81 8.21
CA PRO A 49 9.41 -5.12 7.57
C PRO A 49 8.10 -5.88 7.81
N LEU A 50 7.52 -6.41 6.74
CA LEU A 50 6.29 -7.22 6.79
C LEU A 50 6.55 -8.57 6.17
N ALA A 51 6.26 -9.65 6.89
CA ALA A 51 6.23 -11.00 6.37
C ALA A 51 4.82 -11.37 5.91
N LEU A 52 4.69 -12.44 5.12
CA LEU A 52 3.38 -12.96 4.70
C LEU A 52 2.49 -13.33 5.90
N ALA A 53 3.06 -13.71 7.03
CA ALA A 53 2.31 -14.02 8.25
C ALA A 53 1.62 -12.80 8.88
N ASP A 54 2.09 -11.57 8.59
CA ASP A 54 1.52 -10.33 9.15
C ASP A 54 0.25 -9.87 8.40
N VAL A 55 0.08 -10.35 7.16
CA VAL A 55 -1.00 -9.98 6.23
C VAL A 55 -2.39 -10.23 6.82
N ALA A 56 -2.57 -11.35 7.53
CA ALA A 56 -3.82 -11.71 8.18
C ALA A 56 -4.23 -10.74 9.32
N GLY A 57 -3.29 -9.96 9.84
CA GLY A 57 -3.55 -8.93 10.86
C GLY A 57 -3.99 -7.58 10.30
N MET A 58 -3.85 -7.37 8.99
CA MET A 58 -4.18 -6.10 8.34
C MET A 58 -5.68 -5.97 8.09
N ARG A 59 -6.20 -4.75 8.14
CA ARG A 59 -7.62 -4.43 7.90
C ARG A 59 -7.93 -4.18 6.42
N ALA A 60 -6.95 -3.69 5.68
CA ALA A 60 -7.04 -3.53 4.24
C ALA A 60 -5.66 -3.69 3.59
N ALA A 61 -5.66 -4.06 2.31
CA ALA A 61 -4.50 -4.05 1.45
C ALA A 61 -4.83 -3.31 0.15
N PHE A 62 -3.83 -2.66 -0.44
CA PHE A 62 -3.99 -1.93 -1.69
C PHE A 62 -2.72 -1.95 -2.53
N ALA A 63 -2.91 -1.83 -3.84
CA ALA A 63 -1.85 -1.69 -4.83
C ALA A 63 -1.80 -0.24 -5.34
N THR A 64 -0.59 0.25 -5.58
CA THR A 64 -0.37 1.54 -6.25
C THR A 64 0.39 1.39 -7.56
N ASN A 65 -0.08 2.08 -8.59
CA ASN A 65 0.58 2.16 -9.89
C ASN A 65 0.25 3.50 -10.56
N ALA A 66 1.20 4.12 -11.25
CA ALA A 66 1.00 5.42 -11.90
C ALA A 66 -0.19 5.47 -12.88
N ALA A 67 -0.50 4.36 -13.57
CA ALA A 67 -1.61 4.27 -14.51
C ALA A 67 -2.98 4.03 -13.85
N ILE A 68 -3.01 3.43 -12.65
CA ILE A 68 -4.26 3.03 -11.96
C ILE A 68 -4.55 3.94 -10.75
N GLY A 69 -3.54 4.59 -10.19
CA GLY A 69 -3.62 5.24 -8.89
C GLY A 69 -3.62 4.19 -7.77
N VAL A 70 -4.69 4.17 -6.97
CA VAL A 70 -4.84 3.31 -5.79
C VAL A 70 -5.97 2.30 -6.00
N ARG A 71 -5.66 1.00 -5.86
CA ARG A 71 -6.61 -0.10 -6.04
C ARG A 71 -6.65 -1.00 -4.82
N ALA A 72 -7.84 -1.25 -4.28
CA ALA A 72 -8.03 -2.24 -3.21
C ALA A 72 -7.60 -3.64 -3.67
N ILE A 73 -6.96 -4.39 -2.78
CA ILE A 73 -6.71 -5.82 -2.89
C ILE A 73 -7.74 -6.52 -2.01
N ALA A 74 -8.58 -7.35 -2.60
CA ALA A 74 -9.67 -8.03 -1.89
C ALA A 74 -9.19 -9.27 -1.12
N ALA A 75 -8.08 -9.89 -1.52
CA ALA A 75 -7.51 -11.03 -0.80
C ALA A 75 -6.03 -11.22 -1.13
N ILE A 76 -5.27 -11.79 -0.20
CA ILE A 76 -3.90 -12.31 -0.38
C ILE A 76 -3.86 -13.69 0.28
N ASP A 77 -3.64 -14.73 -0.52
CA ASP A 77 -3.75 -16.14 -0.08
C ASP A 77 -5.06 -16.40 0.69
N ASP A 78 -4.98 -16.79 1.96
CA ASP A 78 -6.13 -17.07 2.84
C ASP A 78 -6.63 -15.84 3.62
N ALA A 79 -6.05 -14.66 3.39
CA ALA A 79 -6.45 -13.42 4.04
C ALA A 79 -7.42 -12.62 3.15
N ASP A 80 -8.68 -12.55 3.55
CA ASP A 80 -9.73 -11.75 2.89
C ASP A 80 -9.81 -10.33 3.47
N TYR A 81 -10.03 -9.36 2.59
CA TYR A 81 -10.22 -7.95 2.89
C TYR A 81 -11.52 -7.42 2.27
N SER A 82 -12.01 -6.29 2.79
CA SER A 82 -13.07 -5.55 2.10
C SER A 82 -12.50 -4.84 0.86
N ASP A 83 -13.15 -5.01 -0.29
CA ASP A 83 -12.84 -4.29 -1.54
C ASP A 83 -13.22 -2.80 -1.50
N THR A 84 -14.00 -2.41 -0.49
CA THR A 84 -14.62 -1.10 -0.29
C THR A 84 -14.26 -0.49 1.08
N HIS A 85 -13.08 -0.83 1.61
CA HIS A 85 -12.62 -0.27 2.88
C HIS A 85 -12.39 1.25 2.78
N GLU A 86 -12.90 2.01 3.76
CA GLU A 86 -12.91 3.48 3.77
C GLU A 86 -11.51 4.11 3.60
N ILE A 87 -10.48 3.52 4.22
CA ILE A 87 -9.09 3.97 4.05
C ILE A 87 -8.65 4.00 2.58
N VAL A 88 -9.06 3.03 1.77
CA VAL A 88 -8.68 2.99 0.35
C VAL A 88 -9.39 4.10 -0.42
N ASP A 89 -10.63 4.42 -0.06
CA ASP A 89 -11.37 5.55 -0.65
C ASP A 89 -10.76 6.90 -0.24
N THR A 90 -10.30 7.03 1.01
CA THR A 90 -9.53 8.20 1.47
C THR A 90 -8.25 8.37 0.66
N LEU A 91 -7.43 7.31 0.53
CA LEU A 91 -6.17 7.37 -0.23
C LEU A 91 -6.40 7.68 -1.71
N ARG A 92 -7.46 7.14 -2.33
CA ARG A 92 -7.87 7.51 -3.69
C ARG A 92 -8.18 8.99 -3.81
N LYS A 93 -8.94 9.52 -2.86
CA LYS A 93 -9.32 10.93 -2.84
C LYS A 93 -8.09 11.83 -2.68
N GLU A 94 -7.25 11.54 -1.70
CA GLU A 94 -6.00 12.28 -1.46
C GLU A 94 -5.12 12.27 -2.71
N TYR A 95 -4.91 11.11 -3.34
CA TYR A 95 -4.13 11.01 -4.57
C TYR A 95 -4.68 11.87 -5.71
N VAL A 96 -6.00 11.92 -5.88
CA VAL A 96 -6.66 12.74 -6.92
C VAL A 96 -6.57 14.24 -6.61
N GLU A 97 -6.53 14.62 -5.34
CA GLU A 97 -6.42 16.02 -4.90
C GLU A 97 -4.98 16.57 -4.99
N ILE A 98 -3.98 15.71 -5.20
CA ILE A 98 -2.60 16.15 -5.42
C ILE A 98 -2.52 16.91 -6.75
N PRO A 99 -2.05 18.18 -6.74
CA PRO A 99 -1.88 18.95 -7.96
C PRO A 99 -0.98 18.21 -8.95
N ALA A 100 -1.45 18.03 -10.19
CA ALA A 100 -0.59 17.60 -11.27
C ALA A 100 0.48 18.68 -11.49
N ASP A 101 1.73 18.27 -11.63
CA ASP A 101 2.83 19.18 -11.92
C ASP A 101 2.52 19.89 -13.24
N VAL A 102 2.38 21.21 -13.19
CA VAL A 102 2.13 22.03 -14.39
C VAL A 102 3.49 22.27 -15.04
N LEU A 103 3.89 21.34 -15.91
CA LEU A 103 5.07 21.50 -16.77
C LEU A 103 4.94 22.69 -17.71
#